data_AF-A0A7S3SSG7-F1
#
_entry.id   AF-A0A7S3SSG7-F1
#
_cell.length_a   1.000
_cell.length_b   1.000
_cell.length_c   1.000
_cell.angle_alpha   90.00
_cell.angle_beta   90.00
_cell.angle_gamma   90.00
#
_symmetry.space_group_name_H-M   'P 1'
#
loop_
_entity.id
_entity.type
_entity.pdbx_description
1 polymer ?
#
loop_
_entity_poly.entity_id
_entity_poly.type
_entity_poly.pdbx_seq_one_letter_code
_entity_poly.pdbx_strand_id
1 'polypeptide(L)'
;GGVLAHRQALPSEAFLSLADLIQTGCPNHGLPFIVMSYAWLTYYHPDPDGGYLRRVAKALKALLNDPGAIPFNPGQRYGVFWDYGSLHQHPDPANDIMRTEEQNALFKQ
;
A
#
# COMPACT_ATOMS: atom_id res chain seq x y z
N GLY A 1 -9.39 0.63 -8.24
CA GLY A 1 -9.27 1.61 -7.15
C GLY A 1 -10.64 1.77 -6.53
N GLY A 2 -10.74 1.57 -5.23
CA GLY A 2 -11.95 1.67 -4.41
C GLY A 2 -11.59 2.27 -3.06
N VAL A 3 -12.29 1.89 -1.99
CA VAL A 3 -11.84 2.19 -0.62
C VAL A 3 -10.80 1.16 -0.21
N LEU A 4 -9.68 1.60 0.37
CA LEU A 4 -8.65 0.68 0.85
C LEU A 4 -9.13 0.07 2.17
N ALA A 5 -9.17 -1.25 2.28
CA ALA A 5 -9.52 -1.87 3.54
C ALA A 5 -8.45 -1.59 4.61
N HIS A 6 -8.84 -1.74 5.87
CA HIS A 6 -7.90 -1.77 6.99
C HIS A 6 -6.81 -2.81 6.73
N ARG A 7 -5.60 -2.57 7.24
CA ARG A 7 -4.45 -3.47 7.06
C ARG A 7 -4.78 -4.91 7.42
N GLN A 8 -5.50 -5.12 8.52
CA GLN A 8 -5.91 -6.44 9.02
C GLN A 8 -6.79 -7.21 8.02
N ALA A 9 -7.51 -6.49 7.16
CA ALA A 9 -8.43 -7.04 6.16
C ALA A 9 -7.83 -7.06 4.75
N LEU A 10 -6.58 -6.61 4.57
CA LEU A 10 -5.89 -6.75 3.29
C LEU A 10 -5.55 -8.22 3.03
N PRO A 11 -5.68 -8.69 1.79
CA PRO A 11 -5.35 -10.06 1.46
C PRO A 11 -3.83 -10.28 1.48
N SER A 12 -3.38 -11.52 1.65
CA SER A 12 -1.96 -11.81 1.86
C SER A 12 -1.07 -11.41 0.68
N GLU A 13 -1.59 -11.45 -0.55
CA GLU A 13 -0.90 -11.02 -1.76
C GLU A 13 -0.62 -9.51 -1.84
N ALA A 14 -1.25 -8.70 -0.97
CA ALA A 14 -0.96 -7.28 -0.86
C ALA A 14 0.40 -7.01 -0.19
N PHE A 15 0.98 -8.01 0.49
CA PHE A 15 2.25 -7.88 1.19
C PHE A 15 3.39 -8.49 0.36
N LEU A 16 4.41 -7.69 0.11
CA LEU A 16 5.62 -8.12 -0.60
C LEU A 16 6.74 -8.40 0.39
N SER A 17 7.47 -9.48 0.17
CA SER A 17 8.72 -9.76 0.84
C SER A 17 9.88 -8.99 0.20
N LEU A 18 11.01 -8.91 0.91
CA LEU A 18 12.25 -8.37 0.33
C LEU A 18 12.69 -9.16 -0.91
N ALA A 19 12.48 -10.49 -0.91
CA ALA A 19 12.80 -11.34 -2.05
C ALA A 19 11.98 -10.97 -3.29
N ASP A 20 10.69 -10.66 -3.13
CA ASP A 20 9.83 -10.21 -4.24
C ASP A 20 10.34 -8.89 -4.85
N LEU A 21 10.80 -7.96 -4.00
CA LEU A 21 11.36 -6.68 -4.44
C LEU A 21 12.73 -6.85 -5.13
N ILE A 22 13.57 -7.78 -4.64
CA ILE A 22 14.88 -8.07 -5.27
C ILE A 22 14.67 -8.73 -6.63
N GLN A 23 13.75 -9.68 -6.74
CA GLN A 23 13.46 -10.39 -8.00
C GLN A 23 12.97 -9.43 -9.09
N THR A 24 12.27 -8.37 -8.69
CA THR A 24 11.71 -7.38 -9.59
C THR A 24 12.66 -6.18 -9.79
N GLY A 25 13.56 -5.90 -8.85
CA GLY A 25 14.44 -4.73 -8.91
C GLY A 25 15.51 -4.78 -10.00
N CYS A 26 16.14 -3.63 -10.23
CA CYS A 26 17.28 -3.51 -11.13
C CYS A 26 18.56 -3.32 -10.30
N PRO A 27 19.61 -4.14 -10.49
CA PRO A 27 20.86 -4.04 -9.73
C PRO A 27 21.47 -2.63 -9.70
N ASN A 28 21.32 -1.87 -10.80
CA ASN A 28 21.89 -0.53 -10.95
C ASN A 28 20.94 0.61 -10.55
N HIS A 29 19.70 0.32 -10.18
CA HIS A 29 18.67 1.34 -9.92
C HIS A 29 17.90 1.14 -8.60
N GLY A 30 18.15 0.06 -7.86
CA GLY A 30 17.56 -0.21 -6.56
C GLY A 30 16.27 -1.03 -6.61
N LEU A 31 15.56 -1.04 -5.48
CA LEU A 31 14.30 -1.78 -5.34
C LEU A 31 13.13 -1.01 -5.97
N PRO A 32 12.20 -1.68 -6.66
CA PRO A 32 11.12 -1.04 -7.40
C PRO A 32 9.95 -0.76 -6.48
N PHE A 33 10.07 0.18 -5.55
CA PHE A 33 8.96 0.57 -4.70
C PHE A 33 8.69 2.07 -4.69
N ILE A 34 7.41 2.40 -4.58
CA ILE A 34 6.89 3.76 -4.54
C ILE A 34 6.42 4.02 -3.11
N VAL A 35 6.84 5.14 -2.53
CA VAL A 35 6.36 5.57 -1.22
C VAL A 35 5.27 6.62 -1.42
N MET A 36 4.14 6.44 -0.76
CA MET A 36 3.06 7.39 -0.82
C MET A 36 2.42 7.64 0.54
N SER A 37 2.16 8.93 0.81
CA SER A 37 1.39 9.41 1.95
C SER A 37 0.55 10.60 1.49
N TYR A 38 -0.62 10.77 2.08
CA TYR A 38 -1.50 11.92 1.82
C TYR A 38 -2.30 12.26 3.08
N ALA A 39 -2.81 13.50 3.12
CA ALA A 39 -3.58 13.99 4.25
C ALA A 39 -4.85 13.15 4.47
N TRP A 40 -5.13 12.84 5.74
CA TRP A 40 -6.35 12.13 6.10
C TRP A 40 -7.57 13.02 5.90
N LEU A 41 -8.56 12.56 5.14
CA LEU A 41 -9.81 13.30 4.96
C LEU A 41 -10.72 13.24 6.18
N THR A 42 -10.62 12.18 6.97
CA THR A 42 -11.40 12.00 8.20
C THR A 42 -10.52 11.41 9.29
N TYR A 43 -11.00 11.44 10.53
CA TYR A 43 -10.33 10.79 11.65
C TYR A 43 -10.20 9.27 11.49
N TYR A 44 -11.22 8.60 10.93
CA TYR A 44 -11.29 7.13 10.89
C TYR A 44 -10.61 6.52 9.66
N HIS A 45 -10.65 7.22 8.53
CA HIS A 45 -10.13 6.71 7.26
C HIS A 45 -9.56 7.85 6.41
N PRO A 46 -8.38 7.69 5.79
CA PRO A 46 -7.73 8.76 5.03
C PRO A 46 -8.43 9.08 3.70
N ASP A 47 -9.12 8.11 3.10
CA ASP A 47 -9.85 8.23 1.83
C ASP A 47 -11.19 7.47 1.85
N PRO A 48 -12.19 7.88 2.66
CA PRO A 48 -13.39 7.08 2.92
C PRO A 48 -14.22 6.80 1.65
N ASP A 49 -14.14 7.69 0.66
CA ASP A 49 -14.83 7.53 -0.62
C ASP A 49 -13.97 6.84 -1.70
N GLY A 50 -12.70 6.54 -1.41
CA GLY A 50 -11.76 5.90 -2.34
C GLY A 50 -11.32 6.78 -3.52
N GLY A 51 -11.49 8.10 -3.41
CA GLY A 51 -11.18 9.05 -4.47
C GLY A 51 -9.68 9.12 -4.78
N TYR A 52 -8.84 9.16 -3.73
CA TYR A 52 -7.39 9.14 -3.89
C TYR A 52 -6.90 7.82 -4.45
N LEU A 53 -7.37 6.68 -3.94
CA LEU A 53 -6.96 5.37 -4.47
C LEU A 53 -7.40 5.17 -5.92
N ARG A 54 -8.55 5.70 -6.35
CA ARG A 54 -8.93 5.72 -7.77
C ARG A 54 -7.95 6.54 -8.61
N ARG A 55 -7.54 7.72 -8.14
CA ARG A 55 -6.57 8.58 -8.85
C ARG A 55 -5.20 7.94 -8.92
N VAL A 56 -4.71 7.40 -7.82
CA VAL A 56 -3.41 6.71 -7.72
C VAL A 56 -3.39 5.47 -8.61
N ALA A 57 -4.45 4.65 -8.60
CA ALA A 57 -4.54 3.50 -9.48
C ALA A 57 -4.46 3.87 -10.97
N LYS A 58 -5.01 5.03 -11.38
CA LYS A 58 -4.85 5.53 -12.76
C LYS A 58 -3.41 5.94 -13.04
N ALA A 59 -2.76 6.65 -12.11
CA ALA A 59 -1.36 7.08 -12.25
C ALA A 59 -0.40 5.89 -12.32
N LEU A 60 -0.57 4.88 -11.45
CA LEU A 60 0.22 3.66 -11.46
C LEU A 60 0.02 2.86 -12.75
N LYS A 61 -1.20 2.79 -13.27
CA LYS A 61 -1.44 2.19 -14.59
C LYS A 61 -0.72 2.95 -15.71
N ALA A 62 -0.72 4.27 -15.68
CA ALA A 62 0.02 5.07 -16.66
C ALA A 62 1.53 4.81 -16.56
N LEU A 63 2.08 4.80 -15.33
CA LEU A 63 3.49 4.49 -15.06
C LEU A 63 3.91 3.13 -15.65
N LEU A 64 3.09 2.09 -15.46
CA LEU A 64 3.35 0.75 -15.99
C LEU A 64 3.37 0.67 -17.53
N ASN A 65 2.79 1.67 -18.21
CA ASN A 65 2.70 1.73 -19.67
C ASN A 65 3.57 2.83 -20.28
N ASP A 66 4.35 3.56 -19.47
CA ASP A 66 5.17 4.66 -19.95
C ASP A 66 6.55 4.16 -20.41
N PRO A 67 6.86 4.19 -21.73
CA PRO A 67 8.14 3.74 -22.26
C PRO A 67 9.32 4.65 -21.88
N GLY A 68 9.05 5.85 -21.36
CA GLY A 68 10.06 6.81 -20.87
C GLY A 68 10.23 6.82 -19.36
N ALA A 69 9.42 6.06 -18.62
CA ALA A 69 9.52 6.00 -17.16
C ALA A 69 10.77 5.22 -16.73
N ILE A 70 11.74 5.98 -16.24
CA ILE A 70 12.91 5.44 -15.55
C ILE A 70 12.46 4.71 -14.27
N PRO A 71 13.02 3.55 -13.90
CA PRO A 71 13.97 2.73 -14.64
C PRO A 71 13.33 1.43 -15.14
N PHE A 72 12.39 1.40 -16.10
CA PHE A 72 11.76 0.11 -16.43
C PHE A 72 11.52 -0.32 -17.87
N ASN A 73 11.94 -1.59 -18.04
CA ASN A 73 11.47 -2.56 -19.00
C ASN A 73 9.94 -2.71 -18.93
N PRO A 74 9.26 -2.90 -20.07
CA PRO A 74 7.85 -3.28 -20.11
C PRO A 74 7.59 -4.52 -19.22
N GLY A 75 6.56 -4.48 -18.38
CA GLY A 75 6.17 -5.60 -17.51
C GLY A 75 6.76 -5.56 -16.10
N GLN A 76 7.39 -4.46 -15.69
CA GLN A 76 7.86 -4.29 -14.32
C GLN A 76 6.75 -4.36 -13.27
N ARG A 77 7.02 -5.04 -12.15
CA ARG A 77 6.19 -4.97 -10.93
C ARG A 77 6.79 -3.98 -9.92
N TYR A 78 5.94 -3.13 -9.34
CA TYR A 78 6.32 -2.21 -8.28
C TYR A 78 5.63 -2.56 -6.97
N GLY A 79 6.35 -2.45 -5.86
CA GLY A 79 5.75 -2.33 -4.54
C GLY A 79 5.22 -0.93 -4.29
N VAL A 80 4.14 -0.80 -3.53
CA VAL A 80 3.64 0.51 -3.08
C VAL A 80 3.61 0.49 -1.56
N PHE A 81 4.47 1.29 -0.95
CA PHE A 81 4.37 1.61 0.46
C PHE A 81 3.26 2.63 0.64
N TRP A 82 2.19 2.20 1.31
CA TRP A 82 1.03 3.02 1.62
C TRP A 82 0.88 3.09 3.14
N ASP A 83 0.99 4.28 3.72
CA ASP A 83 0.97 4.51 5.17
C ASP A 83 -0.20 3.83 5.88
N TYR A 84 -1.43 4.02 5.39
CA TYR A 84 -2.63 3.37 5.91
C TYR A 84 -2.56 1.84 5.83
N GLY A 85 -1.99 1.27 4.77
CA GLY A 85 -1.78 -0.19 4.69
C GLY A 85 -0.64 -0.71 5.58
N SER A 86 0.18 0.17 6.15
CA SER A 86 1.43 -0.20 6.81
C SER A 86 1.28 -0.50 8.31
N LEU A 87 0.26 0.04 8.97
CA LEU A 87 0.00 -0.19 10.40
C LEU A 87 -1.38 -0.78 10.65
N HIS A 88 -1.51 -1.60 11.69
CA HIS A 88 -2.81 -2.14 12.10
C HIS A 88 -3.67 -1.01 12.68
N GLN A 89 -4.82 -0.73 12.08
CA GLN A 89 -5.71 0.32 12.56
C GLN A 89 -6.23 0.02 13.97
N HIS A 90 -6.61 1.07 14.71
CA HIS A 90 -7.25 0.91 16.02
C HIS A 90 -8.49 0.00 15.94
N PRO A 91 -8.74 -0.82 16.97
CA PRO A 91 -9.97 -1.59 17.05
C PRO A 91 -11.18 -0.65 16.98
N ASP A 92 -12.17 -1.05 16.20
CA ASP A 92 -13.48 -0.44 16.10
C ASP A 92 -14.54 -1.55 16.20
N PRO A 93 -14.96 -1.89 17.43
CA PRO A 93 -15.94 -2.94 17.68
C PRO A 93 -17.30 -2.68 17.01
N ALA A 94 -17.65 -1.42 16.75
CA ALA A 94 -18.92 -1.08 16.11
C ALA A 94 -18.96 -1.51 14.63
N ASN A 95 -17.79 -1.68 14.01
CA ASN A 95 -17.62 -2.10 12.63
C ASN A 95 -16.94 -3.48 12.52
N ASP A 96 -16.88 -4.25 13.62
CA ASP A 96 -16.25 -5.58 13.70
C ASP A 96 -14.76 -5.60 13.30
N ILE A 97 -14.06 -4.48 13.53
CA ILE A 97 -12.62 -4.36 13.26
C ILE A 97 -11.89 -4.53 14.58
N MET A 98 -11.22 -5.67 14.78
CA MET A 98 -10.43 -5.93 15.98
C MET A 98 -8.97 -6.21 15.63
N ARG A 99 -8.06 -5.87 16.55
CA ARG A 99 -6.68 -6.35 16.49
C ARG A 99 -6.54 -7.65 17.26
N THR A 100 -5.73 -8.57 16.74
CA THR A 100 -5.29 -9.74 17.52
C THR A 100 -4.31 -9.32 18.63
N GLU A 101 -4.03 -10.21 19.58
CA GLU A 101 -3.04 -9.96 20.63
C GLU A 101 -1.64 -9.68 20.04
N GLU A 102 -1.24 -10.43 19.01
CA GLU A 102 0.04 -10.25 18.31
C GLU A 102 0.10 -8.89 17.60
N GLN A 103 -1.02 -8.46 17.00
CA GLN A 103 -1.10 -7.15 16.34
C GLN A 103 -1.04 -6.00 17.35
N ASN A 104 -1.62 -6.16 18.54
CA ASN A 104 -1.54 -5.17 19.62
C ASN A 104 -0.12 -5.07 20.21
N ALA A 105 0.61 -6.18 20.30
CA ALA A 105 1.98 -6.21 20.82
C ALA A 105 2.98 -5.38 19.99
N LEU A 106 2.64 -5.02 18.74
CA LEU A 106 3.46 -4.17 17.87
C LEU A 106 3.43 -2.68 18.24
N PHE A 107 2.46 -2.25 19.06
CA PHE A 107 2.36 -0.87 19.53
C PHE A 107 3.02 -0.74 20.90
N LYS A 108 3.80 0.33 21.09
CA LYS A 108 4.35 0.67 22.41
C LYS A 108 3.18 0.92 23.37
N GLN A 109 3.30 0.41 24.60
CA GLN A 109 2.41 0.78 25.71
C GLN A 109 2.58 2.26 26.06
#